data_AF-A0A2V5YCY8-F1
#
_entry.id   AF-A0A2V5YCY8-F1
#
_cell.length_a   1.000
_cell.length_b   1.000
_cell.length_c   1.000
_cell.angle_alpha   90.00
_cell.angle_beta   90.00
_cell.angle_gamma   90.00
#
_symmetry.space_group_name_H-M   'P 1'
#
loop_
_entity.id
_entity.type
_entity.pdbx_description
1 polymer ?
#
loop_
_entity_poly.entity_id
_entity_poly.type
_entity_poly.pdbx_seq_one_letter_code
_entity_poly.pdbx_strand_id
1 'polypeptide(L)' 'MPQILIRRLDQHIVRRLRAKAASDGISAEEEARRILRRSLVGEVPVMPLMDFLRTMPDAGDDRIFRRPKRRPRKVKL' A
#
# COMPACT_ATOMS: atom_id res chain seq x y z
N MET A 1 -16.28 5.96 -11.67
CA MET A 1 -15.31 5.00 -11.07
C MET A 1 -14.58 4.30 -12.20
N PRO A 2 -13.24 4.19 -12.17
CA PRO A 2 -12.54 3.40 -13.19
C PRO A 2 -12.93 1.92 -13.07
N GLN A 3 -13.17 1.27 -14.21
CA GLN A 3 -13.55 -0.15 -14.28
C GLN A 3 -12.59 -0.87 -15.23
N ILE A 4 -12.25 -2.12 -14.89
CA ILE A 4 -11.39 -2.99 -15.71
C ILE A 4 -12.14 -4.30 -15.95
N LEU A 5 -12.17 -4.75 -17.20
CA LEU A 5 -12.72 -6.04 -17.59
C LEU A 5 -11.59 -6.99 -17.97
N ILE A 6 -11.42 -8.06 -17.19
CA ILE A 6 -10.41 -9.09 -17.44
C ILE A 6 -11.07 -10.21 -18.26
N ARG A 7 -10.69 -10.34 -19.53
CA ARG A 7 -11.24 -11.36 -20.46
C ARG A 7 -10.28 -12.53 -20.59
N ARG A 8 -10.84 -13.71 -20.95
CA ARG A 8 -10.08 -14.96 -21.20
C ARG A 8 -9.19 -15.37 -20.01
N LEU A 9 -9.71 -15.24 -18.79
CA LEU A 9 -9.02 -15.72 -17.59
C LEU A 9 -9.18 -17.24 -17.45
N ASP A 10 -8.11 -17.91 -17.05
CA ASP A 10 -8.12 -19.35 -16.80
C ASP A 10 -9.21 -19.69 -15.75
N GLN A 11 -10.00 -20.73 -16.03
CA GLN A 11 -11.03 -21.22 -15.12
C GLN A 11 -10.45 -21.62 -13.75
N HIS A 12 -9.23 -22.15 -13.71
CA HIS A 12 -8.55 -22.50 -12.47
C HIS A 12 -8.35 -21.25 -11.59
N ILE A 13 -7.95 -20.12 -12.18
CA ILE A 13 -7.78 -18.86 -11.47
C ILE A 13 -9.12 -18.34 -10.98
N VAL A 14 -10.17 -18.37 -11.81
CA VAL A 14 -11.53 -17.94 -11.40
C VAL A 14 -12.02 -18.74 -10.20
N ARG A 15 -11.80 -20.07 -10.20
CA ARG A 15 -12.19 -20.95 -9.08
C ARG A 15 -11.44 -20.58 -7.80
N ARG A 16 -10.11 -20.40 -7.87
CA ARG A 16 -9.30 -20.01 -6.71
C ARG A 16 -9.67 -18.64 -6.16
N LEU A 17 -9.94 -17.66 -7.03
CA LEU A 17 -10.38 -16.33 -6.64
C LEU A 17 -11.72 -16.38 -5.89
N ARG A 18 -12.70 -17.12 -6.42
CA ARG A 18 -14.01 -17.29 -5.77
C ARG A 18 -13.91 -18.01 -4.43
N ALA A 19 -13.11 -19.07 -4.35
CA ALA A 19 -12.88 -19.79 -3.11
C ALA A 19 -12.25 -18.87 -2.05
N LYS A 20 -11.26 -18.05 -2.44
CA LYS A 20 -10.65 -17.08 -1.54
C LYS A 20 -11.64 -16.01 -1.07
N ALA A 21 -12.41 -15.45 -1.99
CA ALA A 21 -13.41 -14.44 -1.67
C ALA A 21 -14.48 -14.98 -0.71
N ALA A 22 -14.93 -16.22 -0.92
CA ALA A 22 -15.89 -16.88 -0.03
C ALA A 22 -15.30 -17.11 1.38
N SER A 23 -14.03 -17.51 1.48
CA SER A 23 -13.33 -17.66 2.76
C SER A 23 -13.23 -16.33 3.52
N ASP A 24 -13.05 -15.22 2.81
CA ASP A 24 -12.88 -13.89 3.38
C ASP A 24 -14.23 -13.15 3.56
N GLY A 25 -15.37 -13.79 3.20
CA GLY A 25 -16.72 -13.23 3.35
C GLY A 25 -17.02 -12.04 2.41
N ILE A 26 -16.30 -11.93 1.29
CA ILE A 26 -16.40 -10.80 0.35
C ILE A 26 -16.71 -11.26 -1.07
N SER A 27 -17.05 -10.32 -1.95
CA SER A 27 -17.28 -10.61 -3.37
C SER A 27 -15.98 -10.95 -4.09
N ALA A 28 -16.08 -11.75 -5.17
CA ALA A 28 -14.94 -12.07 -6.01
C ALA A 28 -14.31 -10.81 -6.66
N GLU A 29 -15.12 -9.79 -6.94
CA GLU A 29 -14.62 -8.50 -7.45
C GLU A 29 -13.81 -7.75 -6.38
N GLU A 30 -14.28 -7.73 -5.12
CA GLU A 30 -13.55 -7.08 -4.04
C GLU A 30 -12.24 -7.80 -3.73
N GLU A 31 -12.21 -9.15 -3.76
CA GLU A 31 -10.97 -9.88 -3.61
C GLU A 31 -10.00 -9.61 -4.77
N ALA A 32 -10.49 -9.54 -6.01
CA ALA A 32 -9.67 -9.14 -7.15
C ALA A 32 -9.09 -7.73 -6.96
N ARG A 33 -9.89 -6.79 -6.46
CA ARG A 33 -9.46 -5.41 -6.16
C ARG A 33 -8.37 -5.39 -5.07
N ARG A 34 -8.51 -6.22 -4.03
CA ARG A 34 -7.49 -6.37 -2.97
C ARG A 34 -6.19 -6.97 -3.50
N ILE A 35 -6.27 -7.99 -4.35
CA ILE A 35 -5.09 -8.58 -5.00
C ILE A 35 -4.39 -7.53 -5.88
N LEU A 36 -5.12 -6.83 -6.75
CA LEU A 36 -4.54 -5.78 -7.59
C LEU A 36 -3.90 -4.65 -6.76
N ARG A 37 -4.57 -4.20 -5.70
CA ARG A 37 -4.02 -3.19 -4.79
C ARG A 37 -2.73 -3.67 -4.14
N ARG A 38 -2.72 -4.87 -3.56
CA ARG A 38 -1.52 -5.45 -2.94
C ARG A 38 -0.37 -5.62 -3.93
N SER A 39 -0.65 -6.10 -5.15
CA SER A 39 0.38 -6.37 -6.16
C SER A 39 0.96 -5.10 -6.79
N LEU A 40 0.17 -4.05 -6.97
CA LEU A 40 0.60 -2.82 -7.65
C LEU A 40 1.10 -1.74 -6.69
N VAL A 41 0.57 -1.68 -5.47
CA VAL A 41 0.85 -0.61 -4.50
C VAL A 41 1.62 -1.14 -3.28
N GLY A 42 1.68 -2.47 -3.08
CA GLY A 42 2.19 -3.10 -1.87
C GLY A 42 1.07 -3.29 -0.82
N GLU A 43 1.41 -3.90 0.31
CA GLU A 43 0.50 -3.88 1.46
C GLU A 43 0.26 -2.44 1.88
N VAL A 44 -0.97 -1.97 1.73
CA VAL A 44 -1.36 -0.68 2.31
C VAL A 44 -1.22 -0.86 3.82
N PRO A 45 -0.41 -0.04 4.50
CA PRO A 45 -0.33 -0.08 5.95
C PRO A 45 -1.74 -0.03 6.50
N VAL A 46 -2.05 -0.90 7.46
CA VAL A 46 -3.40 -1.02 8.06
C VAL A 46 -3.85 0.31 8.69
N MET A 47 -2.94 1.26 8.86
CA MET A 47 -3.17 2.56 9.44
C MET A 47 -2.58 3.70 8.59
N PRO A 48 -3.20 4.89 8.61
CA PRO A 48 -2.63 6.11 8.08
C PRO A 48 -1.19 6.34 8.54
N LEU A 49 -0.35 6.97 7.69
CA LEU A 49 1.04 7.30 8.03
C LEU A 49 1.16 8.01 9.38
N MET A 50 0.23 8.91 9.68
CA MET A 50 0.22 9.67 10.92
C MET A 50 -0.02 8.79 12.15
N ASP A 51 -0.87 7.78 12.04
CA ASP A 51 -1.09 6.81 13.10
C ASP A 51 0.11 5.88 13.25
N PHE A 52 0.76 5.50 12.14
CA PHE A 52 2.01 4.73 12.18
C PHE A 52 3.14 5.52 12.86
N LEU A 53 3.28 6.82 12.60
CA LEU A 53 4.30 7.64 13.27
C LEU A 53 4.05 7.74 14.79
N ARG A 54 2.79 7.66 15.24
CA ARG A 54 2.46 7.63 16.67
C ARG A 54 2.84 6.33 17.37
N THR A 55 3.06 5.24 16.63
CA THR A 55 3.53 3.97 17.22
C THR A 55 5.06 3.88 17.30
N MET A 56 5.79 4.85 16.74
CA MET A 56 7.24 4.88 16.86
C MET A 56 7.64 5.02 18.35
N PRO A 57 8.61 4.22 18.82
CA PRO A 57 9.14 4.37 20.18
C PRO A 57 9.77 5.75 20.33
N ASP A 58 9.81 6.24 21.57
CA ASP A 58 10.52 7.49 21.89
C ASP A 58 11.99 7.38 21.45
N ALA A 59 12.35 8.18 20.44
CA ALA A 59 13.67 8.20 19.83
C ALA A 59 14.63 9.17 20.55
N GLY A 60 14.19 9.77 21.65
CA GLY A 60 14.92 10.77 22.41
C GLY A 60 14.58 12.19 21.96
N ASP A 61 15.48 13.11 22.24
CA ASP A 61 15.25 14.55 22.14
C ASP A 61 15.17 15.04 20.67
N ASP A 62 14.25 15.97 20.40
CA ASP A 62 14.05 16.70 19.12
C ASP A 62 15.34 17.24 18.49
N ARG A 63 16.40 17.43 19.27
CA ARG A 63 17.76 17.74 18.77
C ARG A 63 18.24 16.77 17.68
N ILE A 64 17.77 15.52 17.64
CA ILE A 64 18.11 14.55 16.57
C ILE A 64 17.62 14.98 15.18
N PHE A 65 16.55 15.78 15.11
CA PHE A 65 15.99 16.29 13.86
C PHE A 65 16.55 17.64 13.44
N ARG A 66 17.49 18.20 14.23
CA ARG A 66 18.03 19.54 13.98
C ARG A 66 18.78 19.58 12.66
N ARG A 67 18.24 20.32 11.68
CA ARG A 67 18.89 20.50 10.38
C ARG A 67 20.14 21.39 10.54
N PRO A 68 21.36 20.90 10.23
CA PRO A 68 22.54 21.75 10.24
C PRO A 68 22.46 22.79 9.13
N LYS A 69 22.85 24.04 9.43
CA LYS A 69 23.00 25.09 8.41
C LYS A 69 24.08 24.66 7.41
N ARG A 70 23.67 24.18 6.24
CA ARG A 70 24.57 23.87 5.12
C ARG A 70 24.57 25.03 4.13
N ARG A 71 25.74 25.35 3.58
CA ARG A 71 25.82 26.28 2.45
C ARG A 71 25.08 25.67 1.25
N PRO A 72 24.36 26.46 0.45
CA PRO A 72 23.74 25.98 -0.78
C PRO A 72 24.77 25.27 -1.67
N ARG A 73 24.36 24.19 -2.33
CA ARG A 73 25.21 23.52 -3.31
C ARG A 73 25.37 24.43 -4.52
N LYS A 74 26.60 24.64 -4.99
CA LYS A 74 26.85 25.33 -6.27
C LYS A 74 26.25 24.48 -7.39
N VAL A 75 25.27 25.02 -8.09
CA VAL A 75 24.69 24.45 -9.32
C VAL A 75 25.10 25.34 -10.48
N LYS A 76 25.53 24.73 -11.59
CA LYS A 76 25.71 25.44 -12.86
C LYS A 76 24.31 25.53 -13.50
N LEU A 77 23.87 26.75 -13.78
CA LEU A 77 22.69 27.03 -14.61
C LEU A 77 23.08 26.88 -16.08
#